data_AF-A0A8T4W1J5-F1
#
_entry.id   AF-A0A8T4W1J5-F1
#
_cell.length_a   1.000
_cell.length_b   1.000
_cell.length_c   1.000
_cell.angle_alpha   90.00
_cell.angle_beta   90.00
_cell.angle_gamma   90.00
#
_symmetry.space_group_name_H-M   'P 1'
#
loop_
_entity.id
_entity.type
_entity.pdbx_description
1 polymer ?
#
loop_
_entity_poly.entity_id
_entity_poly.type
_entity_poly.pdbx_seq_one_letter_code
_entity_poly.pdbx_strand_id
1 'polypeptide(L)'
;MDTNFTAKEKVLVHLLDHYGNEEGYVLPVELTQEGIAKQLGLKQNTVSYAVRKLVEEGSLREETRRIKNKKQKRKAYFLTDKGFKEAKDTREKMVNTEVDISSEKEKSLIKLGEINAYFQTNFSLLDIIQRIEKYGSFELKEEKLTDSFESHLKDLPLAVEKEHPKFEELMEIWEKGNDLISVIGEEGSGKTIILSKLTDRIRESNNVFYFDVRSHHDPMQLWTELAEFLENCGQHKLSSYLKSAKKLERKERLNHFLEDIEEKKMVFIFDDIHTNENLSDIIEDMISLKEKTDHSRFVISRKIDHPDLSFEEDKVMLNSTDIFLNVLRDFYSQGIDSLENVLNDHLTEEEYLALALLSTFREPVNRKALSRLEPVTSKMVENLIDTPLVDITKVEKNIYVHPLIKKEIAPHLTSREERWLHEIASDHYIDEPSRGEEHTIEKLYHLLKAKKYEAFEECMNDEGKYLLARGYYDTLIEMIDEFEGYNQDLSVIFIKAEAYRKKNLHQKALGTYKKIIESDEDPFLVAKAYMGSASTKEEQNDYEGAFSEYEEAIE
;
A
#
# COMPACT_ATOMS: atom_id res chain seq x y z
N MET A 1 -31.24 27.76 10.75
CA MET A 1 -29.95 27.93 10.06
C MET A 1 -30.08 27.29 8.70
N ASP A 2 -29.57 27.94 7.67
CA ASP A 2 -29.91 27.62 6.27
C ASP A 2 -28.94 26.57 5.68
N THR A 3 -28.88 25.40 6.32
CA THR A 3 -28.09 24.23 5.85
C THR A 3 -28.84 23.38 4.83
N ASN A 4 -30.09 23.75 4.52
CA ASN A 4 -30.96 23.02 3.62
C ASN A 4 -30.66 23.42 2.17
N PHE A 5 -29.50 22.99 1.68
CA PHE A 5 -29.10 23.23 0.30
C PHE A 5 -30.04 22.49 -0.65
N THR A 6 -30.47 23.18 -1.70
CA THR A 6 -31.37 22.60 -2.68
C THR A 6 -30.72 21.43 -3.40
N ALA A 7 -31.53 20.50 -3.90
CA ALA A 7 -31.02 19.39 -4.71
C ALA A 7 -30.21 19.89 -5.93
N LYS A 8 -30.53 21.07 -6.48
CA LYS A 8 -29.76 21.69 -7.56
C LYS A 8 -28.36 22.12 -7.14
N GLU A 9 -28.25 22.81 -5.99
CA GLU A 9 -26.96 23.24 -5.45
C GLU A 9 -26.06 22.03 -5.16
N LYS A 10 -26.61 20.96 -4.58
CA LYS A 10 -25.87 19.70 -4.34
C LYS A 10 -25.41 19.02 -5.62
N VAL A 11 -26.26 18.99 -6.65
CA VAL A 11 -25.90 18.44 -7.97
C VAL A 11 -24.77 19.23 -8.62
N LEU A 12 -24.80 20.56 -8.54
CA LEU A 12 -23.74 21.43 -9.09
C LEU A 12 -22.40 21.16 -8.40
N VAL A 13 -22.38 21.09 -7.06
CA VAL A 13 -21.14 20.83 -6.30
C VAL A 13 -20.61 19.41 -6.53
N HIS A 14 -21.49 18.41 -6.63
CA HIS A 14 -21.09 17.04 -7.00
C HIS A 14 -20.43 17.00 -8.37
N LEU A 15 -21.05 17.62 -9.39
CA LEU A 15 -20.50 17.61 -10.75
C LEU A 15 -19.24 18.48 -10.89
N LEU A 16 -19.02 19.44 -9.99
CA LEU A 16 -17.78 20.24 -9.95
C LEU A 16 -16.56 19.38 -9.64
N ASP A 17 -16.71 18.36 -8.77
CA ASP A 17 -15.63 17.42 -8.46
C ASP A 17 -15.29 16.50 -9.66
N HIS A 18 -16.12 16.51 -10.71
CA HIS A 18 -15.90 15.78 -11.96
C HIS A 18 -15.63 16.69 -13.17
N TYR A 19 -15.52 18.01 -12.97
CA TYR A 19 -15.29 18.96 -14.04
C TYR A 19 -13.91 18.77 -14.70
N GLY A 20 -13.86 18.78 -16.02
CA GLY A 20 -12.62 18.55 -16.79
C GLY A 20 -12.35 17.09 -17.16
N ASN A 21 -13.09 16.13 -16.60
CA ASN A 21 -12.97 14.68 -16.92
C ASN A 21 -13.95 14.22 -18.02
N GLU A 22 -14.29 15.10 -18.98
CA GLU A 22 -15.48 14.97 -19.85
C GLU A 22 -15.19 14.30 -21.21
N GLU A 23 -13.92 14.02 -21.52
CA GLU A 23 -13.47 13.53 -22.85
C GLU A 23 -13.28 12.00 -22.94
N GLY A 24 -13.58 11.27 -21.86
CA GLY A 24 -13.50 9.81 -21.84
C GLY A 24 -14.54 9.12 -22.74
N TYR A 25 -14.13 8.05 -23.44
CA TYR A 25 -15.04 7.21 -24.24
C TYR A 25 -16.08 6.47 -23.39
N VAL A 26 -15.70 6.09 -22.15
CA VAL A 26 -16.56 5.53 -21.12
C VAL A 26 -16.48 6.42 -19.88
N LEU A 27 -17.63 6.78 -19.33
CA LEU A 27 -17.73 7.71 -18.21
C LEU A 27 -18.12 7.02 -16.89
N PRO A 28 -17.73 7.59 -15.74
CA PRO A 28 -18.16 7.13 -14.43
C PRO A 28 -19.69 7.13 -14.26
N VAL A 29 -20.20 6.24 -13.40
CA VAL A 29 -21.65 6.19 -13.10
C VAL A 29 -22.11 7.42 -12.32
N GLU A 30 -21.18 8.06 -11.61
CA GLU A 30 -21.30 9.28 -10.83
C GLU A 30 -21.80 10.48 -11.67
N LEU A 31 -21.65 10.44 -12.99
CA LEU A 31 -22.17 11.47 -13.91
C LEU A 31 -23.62 11.23 -14.37
N THR A 32 -24.24 10.12 -13.95
CA THR A 32 -25.62 9.77 -14.32
C THR A 32 -26.63 10.14 -13.22
N GLN A 33 -27.93 10.21 -13.55
CA GLN A 33 -28.96 10.45 -12.51
C GLN A 33 -28.91 9.42 -11.38
N GLU A 34 -28.56 8.17 -11.68
CA GLU A 34 -28.45 7.08 -10.72
C GLU A 34 -27.26 7.29 -9.78
N GLY A 35 -26.07 7.60 -10.33
CA GLY A 35 -24.88 7.86 -9.53
C GLY A 35 -24.98 9.13 -8.70
N ILE A 36 -25.52 10.20 -9.28
CA ILE A 36 -25.79 11.46 -8.57
C ILE A 36 -26.78 11.21 -7.41
N ALA A 37 -27.84 10.43 -7.64
CA ALA A 37 -28.80 10.09 -6.58
C ALA A 37 -28.15 9.29 -5.44
N LYS A 38 -27.32 8.30 -5.79
CA LYS A 38 -26.58 7.49 -4.81
C LYS A 38 -25.62 8.35 -3.98
N GLN A 39 -24.81 9.18 -4.64
CA GLN A 39 -23.81 10.00 -3.96
C GLN A 39 -24.43 11.05 -3.04
N LEU A 40 -25.56 11.64 -3.46
CA LEU A 40 -26.25 12.68 -2.70
C LEU A 40 -27.22 12.13 -1.65
N GLY A 41 -27.42 10.81 -1.56
CA GLY A 41 -28.44 10.21 -0.70
C GLY A 41 -29.87 10.64 -1.05
N LEU A 42 -30.11 11.09 -2.29
CA LEU A 42 -31.40 11.63 -2.74
C LEU A 42 -32.20 10.58 -3.51
N LYS A 43 -33.53 10.70 -3.47
CA LYS A 43 -34.39 9.89 -4.33
C LYS A 43 -34.14 10.25 -5.81
N GLN A 44 -34.11 9.25 -6.67
CA GLN A 44 -33.81 9.41 -8.10
C GLN A 44 -34.75 10.41 -8.81
N ASN A 45 -36.03 10.47 -8.42
CA ASN A 45 -37.00 11.44 -8.96
C ASN A 45 -36.66 12.90 -8.60
N THR A 46 -36.13 13.15 -7.40
CA THR A 46 -35.66 14.47 -6.96
C THR A 46 -34.47 14.92 -7.79
N VAL A 47 -33.51 14.03 -8.01
CA VAL A 47 -32.35 14.30 -8.88
C VAL A 47 -32.79 14.53 -10.33
N SER A 48 -33.71 13.71 -10.85
CA SER A 48 -34.25 13.87 -12.20
C SER A 48 -34.90 15.25 -12.42
N TYR A 49 -35.57 15.80 -11.41
CA TYR A 49 -36.11 17.16 -11.45
C TYR A 49 -35.00 18.22 -11.41
N ALA A 50 -34.05 18.09 -10.47
CA ALA A 50 -32.97 19.05 -10.29
C ALA A 50 -32.09 19.17 -11.54
N VAL A 51 -31.67 18.04 -12.09
CA VAL A 51 -30.83 17.97 -13.28
C VAL A 51 -31.54 18.54 -14.50
N ARG A 52 -32.83 18.20 -14.72
CA ARG A 52 -33.62 18.76 -15.82
C ARG A 52 -33.70 20.28 -15.76
N LYS A 53 -33.96 20.84 -14.57
CA LYS A 53 -34.03 22.28 -14.37
C LYS A 53 -32.68 22.97 -14.58
N LEU A 54 -31.58 22.35 -14.15
CA LEU A 54 -30.22 22.86 -14.40
C LEU A 54 -29.85 22.79 -15.90
N VAL A 55 -30.34 21.81 -16.64
CA VAL A 55 -30.20 21.76 -18.11
C VAL A 55 -31.03 22.87 -18.78
N GLU A 56 -32.29 23.08 -18.37
CA GLU A 56 -33.16 24.15 -18.88
C GLU A 56 -32.57 25.55 -18.63
N GLU A 57 -31.89 25.74 -17.49
CA GLU A 57 -31.25 27.00 -17.13
C GLU A 57 -29.86 27.20 -17.80
N GLY A 58 -29.36 26.19 -18.52
CA GLY A 58 -28.08 26.22 -19.22
C GLY A 58 -26.85 26.02 -18.33
N SER A 59 -27.04 25.58 -17.08
CA SER A 59 -25.96 25.28 -16.13
C SER A 59 -25.39 23.88 -16.36
N LEU A 60 -26.19 22.94 -16.89
CA LEU A 60 -25.74 21.62 -17.29
C LEU A 60 -25.98 21.36 -18.78
N ARG A 61 -25.10 20.57 -19.39
CA ARG A 61 -25.37 19.89 -20.67
C ARG A 61 -25.59 18.40 -20.41
N GLU A 62 -26.48 17.80 -21.19
CA GLU A 62 -26.72 16.35 -21.14
C GLU A 62 -26.27 15.66 -22.43
N GLU A 63 -25.57 14.54 -22.31
CA GLU A 63 -25.15 13.73 -23.46
C GLU A 63 -25.35 12.24 -23.21
N THR A 64 -25.64 11.49 -24.27
CA THR A 64 -25.74 10.04 -24.18
C THR A 64 -24.36 9.42 -24.37
N ARG A 65 -23.84 8.80 -23.31
CA ARG A 65 -22.48 8.25 -23.25
C ARG A 65 -22.50 6.81 -22.76
N ARG A 66 -21.41 6.08 -23.05
CA ARG A 66 -21.19 4.75 -22.47
C ARG A 66 -20.75 4.96 -21.01
N ILE A 67 -21.34 4.21 -20.08
CA ILE A 67 -21.09 4.35 -18.65
C ILE A 67 -20.42 3.07 -18.13
N LYS A 68 -19.45 3.22 -17.24
CA LYS A 68 -18.77 2.10 -16.57
C LYS A 68 -19.78 1.13 -15.97
N ASN A 69 -19.57 -0.17 -16.16
CA ASN A 69 -20.41 -1.26 -15.63
C ASN A 69 -21.90 -1.22 -16.06
N LYS A 70 -22.25 -0.49 -17.12
CA LYS A 70 -23.61 -0.51 -17.68
C LYS A 70 -23.58 -1.03 -19.12
N LYS A 71 -24.37 -2.09 -19.38
CA LYS A 71 -24.50 -2.72 -20.71
C LYS A 71 -25.05 -1.78 -21.80
N GLN A 72 -25.70 -0.68 -21.40
CA GLN A 72 -26.35 0.26 -22.30
C GLN A 72 -25.88 1.68 -22.01
N LYS A 73 -25.83 2.52 -23.05
CA LYS A 73 -25.56 3.96 -22.91
C LYS A 73 -26.59 4.62 -21.99
N ARG A 74 -26.17 5.64 -21.25
CA ARG A 74 -27.03 6.43 -20.34
C ARG A 74 -26.78 7.92 -20.58
N LYS A 75 -27.70 8.75 -20.10
CA LYS A 75 -27.50 10.19 -20.04
C LYS A 75 -26.51 10.52 -18.93
N ALA A 76 -25.44 11.20 -19.29
CA ALA A 76 -24.46 11.81 -18.40
C ALA A 76 -24.65 13.33 -18.42
N TYR A 77 -24.32 13.98 -17.30
CA TYR A 77 -24.50 15.40 -17.09
C TYR A 77 -23.18 16.08 -16.79
N PHE A 78 -22.96 17.23 -17.41
CA PHE A 78 -21.70 17.96 -17.35
C PHE A 78 -21.96 19.43 -17.12
N LEU A 79 -21.03 20.10 -16.45
CA LEU A 79 -21.15 21.54 -16.23
C LEU A 79 -20.84 22.28 -17.53
N THR A 80 -21.61 23.31 -17.82
CA THR A 80 -21.22 24.32 -18.80
C THR A 80 -20.27 25.32 -18.15
N ASP A 81 -19.63 26.22 -18.92
CA ASP A 81 -18.82 27.31 -18.33
C ASP A 81 -19.63 28.15 -17.33
N LYS A 82 -20.92 28.36 -17.62
CA LYS A 82 -21.87 29.00 -16.72
C LYS A 82 -22.07 28.16 -15.46
N GLY A 83 -22.37 26.87 -15.62
CA GLY A 83 -22.57 25.95 -14.50
C GLY A 83 -21.34 25.78 -13.61
N PHE A 84 -20.15 25.79 -14.19
CA PHE A 84 -18.89 25.71 -13.45
C PHE A 84 -18.71 26.91 -12.53
N LYS A 85 -19.00 28.12 -13.01
CA LYS A 85 -18.98 29.33 -12.20
C LYS A 85 -20.03 29.25 -11.08
N GLU A 86 -21.27 28.87 -11.41
CA GLU A 86 -22.34 28.70 -10.43
C GLU A 86 -22.01 27.64 -9.37
N ALA A 87 -21.37 26.53 -9.76
CA ALA A 87 -20.97 25.47 -8.86
C ALA A 87 -19.85 25.92 -7.92
N LYS A 88 -18.88 26.70 -8.41
CA LYS A 88 -17.83 27.30 -7.56
C LYS A 88 -18.41 28.27 -6.54
N ASP A 89 -19.26 29.19 -6.99
CA ASP A 89 -19.93 30.16 -6.11
C ASP A 89 -20.79 29.43 -5.06
N THR A 90 -21.46 28.35 -5.46
CA THR A 90 -22.26 27.49 -4.56
C THR A 90 -21.38 26.75 -3.54
N ARG A 91 -20.25 26.19 -3.97
CA ARG A 91 -19.30 25.51 -3.07
C ARG A 91 -18.72 26.49 -2.07
N GLU A 92 -18.35 27.68 -2.50
CA GLU A 92 -17.83 28.73 -1.61
C GLU A 92 -18.87 29.19 -0.59
N LYS A 93 -20.13 29.34 -1.02
CA LYS A 93 -21.27 29.58 -0.11
C LYS A 93 -21.43 28.45 0.90
N MET A 94 -21.39 27.19 0.47
CA MET A 94 -21.48 26.03 1.36
C MET A 94 -20.34 26.03 2.39
N VAL A 95 -19.09 26.12 1.95
CA VAL A 95 -17.91 26.11 2.83
C VAL A 95 -17.96 27.19 3.90
N ASN A 96 -18.48 28.38 3.57
CA ASN A 96 -18.60 29.51 4.50
C ASN A 96 -19.87 29.48 5.37
N THR A 97 -20.77 28.51 5.20
CA THR A 97 -21.97 28.39 6.02
C THR A 97 -21.60 27.90 7.42
N GLU A 98 -22.00 28.66 8.45
CA GLU A 98 -21.82 28.27 9.85
C GLU A 98 -22.85 27.24 10.26
N VAL A 99 -22.39 26.21 10.96
CA VAL A 99 -23.24 25.12 11.44
C VAL A 99 -22.90 24.79 12.89
N ASP A 100 -23.92 24.34 13.61
CA ASP A 100 -23.77 23.87 14.98
C ASP A 100 -23.00 22.55 14.99
N ILE A 101 -21.95 22.49 15.80
CA ILE A 101 -21.31 21.24 16.20
C ILE A 101 -21.65 20.91 17.65
N SER A 102 -21.82 19.62 17.93
CA SER A 102 -21.91 19.13 19.32
C SER A 102 -20.62 18.41 19.70
N SER A 103 -19.85 19.00 20.62
CA SER A 103 -18.74 18.35 21.31
C SER A 103 -19.08 18.22 22.80
N GLU A 104 -18.48 17.27 23.53
CA GLU A 104 -18.77 17.00 24.96
C GLU A 104 -18.67 18.24 25.87
N LYS A 105 -17.96 19.30 25.47
CA LYS A 105 -17.67 20.45 26.34
C LYS A 105 -18.42 21.74 25.99
N GLU A 106 -18.96 21.90 24.78
CA GLU A 106 -19.79 23.06 24.41
C GLU A 106 -20.42 22.90 23.01
N LYS A 107 -21.53 23.63 22.77
CA LYS A 107 -22.04 23.88 21.41
C LYS A 107 -21.30 25.08 20.83
N SER A 108 -20.65 24.91 19.70
CA SER A 108 -19.99 26.00 18.98
C SER A 108 -20.44 26.03 17.51
N LEU A 109 -20.37 27.23 16.93
CA LEU A 109 -20.62 27.45 15.51
C LEU A 109 -19.26 27.41 14.79
N ILE A 110 -19.14 26.52 13.80
CA ILE A 110 -17.98 26.48 12.91
C ILE A 110 -18.43 26.47 11.45
N LYS A 111 -17.57 26.96 10.56
CA LYS A 111 -17.82 26.91 9.12
C LYS A 111 -17.74 25.47 8.62
N LEU A 112 -18.58 25.11 7.64
CA LEU A 112 -18.56 23.78 7.03
C LEU A 112 -17.16 23.36 6.54
N GLY A 113 -16.38 24.30 5.99
CA GLY A 113 -15.00 24.05 5.54
C GLY A 113 -14.00 23.71 6.64
N GLU A 114 -14.28 24.11 7.88
CA GLU A 114 -13.36 23.98 9.01
C GLU A 114 -13.62 22.70 9.82
N ILE A 115 -14.73 22.00 9.56
CA ILE A 115 -15.15 20.78 10.28
C ILE A 115 -14.07 19.69 10.24
N ASN A 116 -13.52 19.40 9.07
CA ASN A 116 -12.49 18.37 8.93
C ASN A 116 -11.21 18.71 9.71
N ALA A 117 -10.82 19.99 9.74
CA ALA A 117 -9.67 20.44 10.52
C ALA A 117 -9.96 20.41 12.03
N TYR A 118 -11.18 20.78 12.42
CA TYR A 118 -11.61 20.82 13.82
C TYR A 118 -11.70 19.42 14.43
N PHE A 119 -12.23 18.44 13.69
CA PHE A 119 -12.41 17.06 14.14
C PHE A 119 -11.32 16.09 13.68
N GLN A 120 -10.33 16.56 12.91
CA GLN A 120 -9.27 15.74 12.31
C GLN A 120 -9.83 14.60 11.44
N THR A 121 -10.85 14.89 10.63
CA THR A 121 -11.52 13.95 9.72
C THR A 121 -11.30 14.31 8.25
N ASN A 122 -11.61 13.38 7.34
CA ASN A 122 -11.50 13.59 5.88
C ASN A 122 -12.85 13.41 5.15
N PHE A 123 -13.96 13.88 5.71
CA PHE A 123 -15.27 13.77 5.06
C PHE A 123 -15.38 14.70 3.85
N SER A 124 -16.11 14.30 2.80
CA SER A 124 -16.43 15.24 1.73
C SER A 124 -17.40 16.31 2.22
N LEU A 125 -17.41 17.48 1.58
CA LEU A 125 -18.33 18.57 1.92
C LEU A 125 -19.80 18.12 1.87
N LEU A 126 -20.15 17.26 0.91
CA LEU A 126 -21.49 16.72 0.74
C LEU A 126 -21.84 15.69 1.83
N ASP A 127 -20.87 14.90 2.31
CA ASP A 127 -21.09 13.96 3.43
C ASP A 127 -21.36 14.71 4.74
N ILE A 128 -20.63 15.80 4.96
CA ILE A 128 -20.83 16.69 6.12
C ILE A 128 -22.25 17.27 6.09
N ILE A 129 -22.68 17.81 4.94
CA ILE A 129 -24.02 18.35 4.75
C ILE A 129 -25.10 17.28 4.99
N GLN A 130 -24.94 16.09 4.42
CA GLN A 130 -25.91 14.99 4.61
C GLN A 130 -26.08 14.60 6.07
N ARG A 131 -24.99 14.56 6.84
CA ARG A 131 -25.04 14.28 8.28
C ARG A 131 -25.80 15.36 9.04
N ILE A 132 -25.51 16.63 8.75
CA ILE A 132 -26.18 17.76 9.39
C ILE A 132 -27.67 17.77 9.05
N GLU A 133 -28.05 17.49 7.81
CA GLU A 133 -29.46 17.43 7.42
C GLU A 133 -30.21 16.29 8.11
N LYS A 134 -29.52 15.16 8.36
CA LYS A 134 -30.09 14.01 9.05
C LYS A 134 -30.24 14.24 10.55
N TYR A 135 -29.29 14.92 11.19
CA TYR A 135 -29.20 15.00 12.66
C TYR A 135 -29.45 16.40 13.25
N GLY A 136 -29.52 17.44 12.41
CA GLY A 136 -29.75 18.84 12.80
C GLY A 136 -28.49 19.62 13.17
N SER A 137 -27.42 18.92 13.55
CA SER A 137 -26.09 19.43 13.88
C SER A 137 -25.04 18.48 13.32
N PHE A 138 -23.80 18.95 13.16
CA PHE A 138 -22.69 18.05 12.94
C PHE A 138 -22.23 17.52 14.29
N GLU A 139 -22.82 16.41 14.70
CA GLU A 139 -22.38 15.66 15.86
C GLU A 139 -21.39 14.60 15.40
N LEU A 140 -20.12 14.73 15.79
CA LEU A 140 -19.39 13.53 16.14
C LEU A 140 -19.99 13.07 17.45
N LYS A 141 -21.09 12.32 17.35
CA LYS A 141 -21.41 11.44 18.47
C LYS A 141 -20.11 10.67 18.68
N GLU A 142 -19.64 10.60 19.91
CA GLU A 142 -19.25 9.29 20.37
C GLU A 142 -20.50 8.42 20.13
N GLU A 143 -20.62 7.90 18.90
CA GLU A 143 -20.62 6.46 18.81
C GLU A 143 -19.57 6.08 19.85
N LYS A 144 -20.04 5.63 21.03
CA LYS A 144 -19.37 4.51 21.69
C LYS A 144 -18.68 3.79 20.55
N LEU A 145 -17.36 3.63 20.58
CA LEU A 145 -16.66 2.65 19.75
C LEU A 145 -17.51 1.38 19.75
N THR A 146 -18.49 1.30 18.85
CA THR A 146 -19.41 0.19 18.71
C THR A 146 -18.78 -0.46 17.52
N ASP A 147 -17.72 -1.20 17.83
CA ASP A 147 -17.17 -2.20 16.94
C ASP A 147 -16.95 -1.69 15.51
N SER A 148 -16.46 -0.45 15.32
CA SER A 148 -15.90 -0.07 14.02
C SER A 148 -14.60 -0.84 13.90
N PHE A 149 -14.59 -1.83 13.03
CA PHE A 149 -13.43 -2.66 12.84
C PHE A 149 -12.43 -1.97 11.91
N GLU A 150 -11.17 -1.96 12.31
CA GLU A 150 -10.07 -1.40 11.54
C GLU A 150 -9.62 -2.36 10.45
N SER A 151 -9.16 -1.81 9.32
CA SER A 151 -8.73 -2.60 8.17
C SER A 151 -7.44 -2.04 7.58
N HIS A 152 -6.34 -2.77 7.77
CA HIS A 152 -5.09 -2.54 7.06
C HIS A 152 -5.06 -3.42 5.81
N LEU A 153 -5.47 -2.86 4.66
CA LEU A 153 -5.56 -3.56 3.38
C LEU A 153 -4.63 -2.94 2.34
N LYS A 154 -3.45 -2.52 2.79
CA LYS A 154 -2.40 -1.94 1.95
C LYS A 154 -2.04 -2.92 0.84
N ASP A 155 -1.84 -2.39 -0.37
CA ASP A 155 -1.45 -3.11 -1.59
C ASP A 155 -2.35 -4.24 -2.10
N LEU A 156 -3.35 -4.68 -1.33
CA LEU A 156 -4.32 -5.69 -1.74
C LEU A 156 -5.03 -5.26 -3.04
N PRO A 157 -4.88 -5.99 -4.15
CA PRO A 157 -5.56 -5.67 -5.40
C PRO A 157 -7.08 -5.85 -5.29
N LEU A 158 -7.82 -5.05 -6.04
CA LEU A 158 -9.27 -5.12 -6.11
C LEU A 158 -9.71 -6.36 -6.90
N ALA A 159 -10.19 -7.40 -6.21
CA ALA A 159 -10.70 -8.57 -6.92
C ALA A 159 -11.89 -8.22 -7.84
N VAL A 160 -11.68 -8.30 -9.16
CA VAL A 160 -12.70 -8.07 -10.19
C VAL A 160 -13.86 -9.06 -10.03
N GLU A 161 -15.06 -8.66 -10.45
CA GLU A 161 -16.41 -9.14 -10.12
C GLU A 161 -16.70 -10.67 -10.13
N LYS A 162 -15.82 -11.54 -10.63
CA LYS A 162 -16.04 -13.00 -10.59
C LYS A 162 -15.47 -13.61 -9.30
N GLU A 163 -16.36 -14.19 -8.51
CA GLU A 163 -16.02 -14.95 -7.30
C GLU A 163 -15.24 -16.21 -7.69
N HIS A 164 -14.13 -16.47 -6.98
CA HIS A 164 -13.31 -17.66 -7.23
C HIS A 164 -14.15 -18.92 -6.93
N PRO A 165 -14.10 -20.01 -7.74
CA PRO A 165 -14.96 -21.19 -7.55
C PRO A 165 -14.85 -21.87 -6.17
N LYS A 166 -13.69 -21.72 -5.51
CA LYS A 166 -13.40 -22.21 -4.15
C LYS A 166 -13.80 -21.25 -3.02
N PHE A 167 -14.39 -20.10 -3.32
CA PHE A 167 -14.73 -19.12 -2.30
C PHE A 167 -15.77 -19.63 -1.29
N GLU A 168 -16.78 -20.37 -1.75
CA GLU A 168 -17.77 -20.98 -0.86
C GLU A 168 -17.13 -22.00 0.10
N GLU A 169 -16.18 -22.80 -0.37
CA GLU A 169 -15.41 -23.73 0.48
C GLU A 169 -14.62 -22.98 1.57
N LEU A 170 -13.99 -21.86 1.21
CA LEU A 170 -13.31 -20.99 2.18
C LEU A 170 -14.30 -20.43 3.22
N MET A 171 -15.49 -20.00 2.79
CA MET A 171 -16.51 -19.46 3.70
C MET A 171 -17.10 -20.54 4.62
N GLU A 172 -17.31 -21.77 4.13
CA GLU A 172 -17.74 -22.89 4.97
C GLU A 172 -16.72 -23.21 6.09
N ILE A 173 -15.42 -23.13 5.78
CA ILE A 173 -14.35 -23.29 6.78
C ILE A 173 -14.34 -22.11 7.75
N TRP A 174 -14.46 -20.88 7.23
CA TRP A 174 -14.50 -19.66 8.04
C TRP A 174 -15.64 -19.67 9.08
N GLU A 175 -16.83 -20.13 8.67
CA GLU A 175 -18.04 -20.17 9.51
C GLU A 175 -17.99 -21.24 10.60
N LYS A 176 -17.24 -22.34 10.40
CA LYS A 176 -16.99 -23.34 11.46
C LYS A 176 -16.21 -22.78 12.64
N GLY A 177 -15.56 -21.63 12.44
CA GLY A 177 -14.84 -20.91 13.46
C GLY A 177 -13.37 -21.27 13.56
N ASN A 178 -12.80 -21.80 12.48
CA ASN A 178 -11.45 -22.30 12.46
C ASN A 178 -10.43 -21.16 12.58
N ASP A 179 -9.36 -21.46 13.29
CA ASP A 179 -8.42 -20.49 13.82
C ASP A 179 -7.23 -20.21 12.88
N LEU A 180 -6.91 -21.19 12.04
CA LEU A 180 -5.86 -21.15 11.03
C LEU A 180 -6.38 -21.76 9.73
N ILE A 181 -6.39 -20.95 8.66
CA ILE A 181 -6.82 -21.38 7.32
C ILE A 181 -5.70 -21.13 6.32
N SER A 182 -5.37 -22.16 5.53
CA SER A 182 -4.33 -22.10 4.51
C SER A 182 -4.93 -22.21 3.11
N VAL A 183 -4.76 -21.15 2.32
CA VAL A 183 -5.11 -21.10 0.90
C VAL A 183 -3.88 -21.51 0.08
N ILE A 184 -3.94 -22.69 -0.53
CA ILE A 184 -2.77 -23.32 -1.16
C ILE A 184 -3.01 -23.43 -2.66
N GLY A 185 -2.09 -22.91 -3.48
CA GLY A 185 -2.22 -22.98 -4.93
C GLY A 185 -1.01 -22.45 -5.67
N GLU A 186 -0.87 -22.88 -6.92
CA GLU A 186 0.19 -22.41 -7.82
C GLU A 186 0.10 -20.91 -8.12
N GLU A 187 1.13 -20.35 -8.75
CA GLU A 187 1.13 -18.98 -9.25
C GLU A 187 -0.05 -18.79 -10.25
N GLY A 188 -0.79 -17.68 -10.15
CA GLY A 188 -1.95 -17.42 -11.02
C GLY A 188 -3.24 -18.18 -10.68
N SER A 189 -3.23 -19.02 -9.64
CA SER A 189 -4.42 -19.78 -9.20
C SER A 189 -5.49 -18.96 -8.49
N GLY A 190 -5.29 -17.64 -8.31
CA GLY A 190 -6.27 -16.75 -7.71
C GLY A 190 -6.27 -16.70 -6.18
N LYS A 191 -5.14 -17.01 -5.52
CA LYS A 191 -4.96 -16.86 -4.06
C LYS A 191 -5.28 -15.44 -3.57
N THR A 192 -4.64 -14.43 -4.14
CA THR A 192 -4.93 -13.03 -3.77
C THR A 192 -6.37 -12.62 -4.08
N ILE A 193 -6.98 -13.17 -5.16
CA ILE A 193 -8.39 -12.91 -5.50
C ILE A 193 -9.32 -13.44 -4.39
N ILE A 194 -9.12 -14.68 -3.95
CA ILE A 194 -9.97 -15.29 -2.91
C ILE A 194 -9.79 -14.58 -1.55
N LEU A 195 -8.57 -14.16 -1.21
CA LEU A 195 -8.28 -13.36 0.00
C LEU A 195 -8.87 -11.96 -0.07
N SER A 196 -8.79 -11.30 -1.23
CA SER A 196 -9.39 -9.99 -1.46
C SER A 196 -10.91 -10.02 -1.28
N LYS A 197 -11.58 -11.09 -1.73
CA LYS A 197 -13.01 -11.33 -1.47
C LYS A 197 -13.31 -11.69 -0.01
N LEU A 198 -12.43 -12.46 0.65
CA LEU A 198 -12.60 -12.78 2.07
C LEU A 198 -12.64 -11.48 2.89
N THR A 199 -11.70 -10.55 2.64
CA THR A 199 -11.66 -9.26 3.34
C THR A 199 -12.96 -8.46 3.16
N ASP A 200 -13.61 -8.52 2.00
CA ASP A 200 -14.92 -7.89 1.78
C ASP A 200 -16.03 -8.45 2.68
N ARG A 201 -15.99 -9.76 2.99
CA ARG A 201 -16.99 -10.43 3.84
C ARG A 201 -16.74 -10.19 5.32
N ILE A 202 -15.48 -10.14 5.74
CA ILE A 202 -15.14 -10.22 7.17
C ILE A 202 -14.88 -8.85 7.80
N ARG A 203 -14.49 -7.83 7.03
CA ARG A 203 -14.05 -6.52 7.57
C ARG A 203 -15.12 -5.73 8.31
N GLU A 204 -16.40 -6.01 8.06
CA GLU A 204 -17.50 -5.36 8.79
C GLU A 204 -17.71 -5.96 10.20
N SER A 205 -17.03 -7.07 10.52
CA SER A 205 -17.20 -7.81 11.78
C SER A 205 -15.89 -8.24 12.46
N ASN A 206 -14.73 -7.79 11.94
CA ASN A 206 -13.40 -8.15 12.42
C ASN A 206 -12.39 -7.05 12.08
N ASN A 207 -11.41 -6.79 12.95
CA ASN A 207 -10.26 -5.98 12.57
C ASN A 207 -9.38 -6.83 11.64
N VAL A 208 -9.08 -6.34 10.44
CA VAL A 208 -8.40 -7.13 9.40
C VAL A 208 -7.04 -6.51 9.10
N PHE A 209 -6.00 -7.29 9.27
CA PHE A 209 -4.66 -6.98 8.79
C PHE A 209 -4.35 -7.85 7.58
N TYR A 210 -4.00 -7.24 6.45
CA TYR A 210 -3.49 -7.92 5.27
C TYR A 210 -2.06 -7.50 5.01
N PHE A 211 -1.20 -8.47 4.74
CA PHE A 211 0.19 -8.23 4.35
C PHE A 211 0.57 -9.20 3.22
N ASP A 212 1.01 -8.63 2.10
CA ASP A 212 1.53 -9.38 0.94
C ASP A 212 3.02 -9.63 1.13
N VAL A 213 3.42 -10.87 1.39
CA VAL A 213 4.83 -11.21 1.64
C VAL A 213 5.58 -11.19 0.31
N ARG A 214 6.62 -10.35 0.22
CA ARG A 214 7.49 -10.27 -0.97
C ARG A 214 8.93 -10.61 -0.63
N SER A 215 9.66 -11.09 -1.64
CA SER A 215 11.04 -11.53 -1.50
C SER A 215 11.99 -10.44 -1.03
N HIS A 216 11.70 -9.17 -1.35
CA HIS A 216 12.54 -8.02 -0.99
C HIS A 216 12.15 -7.32 0.31
N HIS A 217 11.09 -7.77 1.00
CA HIS A 217 10.66 -7.14 2.25
C HIS A 217 11.62 -7.45 3.40
N ASP A 218 11.96 -6.41 4.17
CA ASP A 218 12.64 -6.56 5.45
C ASP A 218 11.63 -6.99 6.52
N PRO A 219 11.99 -7.89 7.46
CA PRO A 219 11.18 -8.19 8.63
C PRO A 219 10.61 -6.97 9.37
N MET A 220 11.36 -5.87 9.41
CA MET A 220 10.91 -4.64 10.08
C MET A 220 9.69 -4.01 9.43
N GLN A 221 9.48 -4.20 8.14
CA GLN A 221 8.31 -3.69 7.43
C GLN A 221 7.03 -4.32 7.98
N LEU A 222 7.00 -5.65 8.11
CA LEU A 222 5.88 -6.37 8.74
C LEU A 222 5.62 -5.85 10.16
N TRP A 223 6.66 -5.70 10.98
CA TRP A 223 6.50 -5.21 12.35
C TRP A 223 5.97 -3.77 12.43
N THR A 224 6.40 -2.92 11.50
CA THR A 224 5.99 -1.51 11.45
C THR A 224 4.52 -1.40 11.03
N GLU A 225 4.11 -2.13 10.00
CA GLU A 225 2.72 -2.15 9.53
C GLU A 225 1.79 -2.79 10.56
N LEU A 226 2.21 -3.88 11.23
CA LEU A 226 1.46 -4.45 12.36
C LEU A 226 1.29 -3.44 13.49
N ALA A 227 2.37 -2.73 13.87
CA ALA A 227 2.33 -1.74 14.93
C ALA A 227 1.39 -0.58 14.60
N GLU A 228 1.36 -0.13 13.35
CA GLU A 228 0.43 0.91 12.87
C GLU A 228 -1.03 0.41 12.90
N PHE A 229 -1.29 -0.79 12.39
CA PHE A 229 -2.62 -1.40 12.44
C PHE A 229 -3.14 -1.57 13.87
N LEU A 230 -2.29 -2.07 14.77
CA LEU A 230 -2.62 -2.25 16.18
C LEU A 230 -2.85 -0.89 16.86
N GLU A 231 -2.04 0.12 16.57
CA GLU A 231 -2.19 1.49 17.07
C GLU A 231 -3.53 2.10 16.62
N ASN A 232 -3.94 1.86 15.37
CA ASN A 232 -5.27 2.24 14.86
C ASN A 232 -6.39 1.45 15.56
N CYS A 233 -6.14 0.20 15.92
CA CYS A 233 -7.00 -0.59 16.80
C CYS A 233 -6.96 -0.12 18.27
N GLY A 234 -6.22 0.92 18.64
CA GLY A 234 -6.07 1.40 20.02
C GLY A 234 -5.16 0.54 20.91
N GLN A 235 -4.32 -0.30 20.30
CA GLN A 235 -3.36 -1.17 20.97
C GLN A 235 -1.94 -0.66 20.67
N HIS A 236 -1.18 -0.30 21.71
CA HIS A 236 0.02 0.54 21.54
C HIS A 236 1.31 -0.11 22.06
N LYS A 237 1.29 -1.35 22.55
CA LYS A 237 2.46 -1.93 23.23
C LYS A 237 3.58 -2.20 22.23
N LEU A 238 3.26 -2.79 21.08
CA LEU A 238 4.22 -3.04 20.01
C LEU A 238 4.78 -1.73 19.46
N SER A 239 3.93 -0.76 19.13
CA SER A 239 4.39 0.53 18.57
C SER A 239 5.28 1.30 19.55
N SER A 240 4.94 1.28 20.85
CA SER A 240 5.75 1.89 21.90
C SER A 240 7.12 1.22 22.06
N TYR A 241 7.15 -0.11 21.99
CA TYR A 241 8.40 -0.88 22.01
C TYR A 241 9.28 -0.55 20.81
N LEU A 242 8.75 -0.58 19.59
CA LEU A 242 9.51 -0.27 18.37
C LEU A 242 10.11 1.15 18.40
N LYS A 243 9.40 2.13 18.99
CA LYS A 243 9.86 3.53 19.09
C LYS A 243 10.91 3.76 20.17
N SER A 244 10.89 3.00 21.28
CA SER A 244 11.69 3.29 22.48
C SER A 244 12.85 2.32 22.75
N ALA A 245 12.80 1.12 22.17
CA ALA A 245 13.80 0.09 22.45
C ALA A 245 15.16 0.45 21.83
N LYS A 246 16.22 0.30 22.63
CA LYS A 246 17.62 0.45 22.14
C LYS A 246 18.03 -0.65 21.18
N LYS A 247 17.39 -1.82 21.30
CA LYS A 247 17.64 -3.04 20.51
C LYS A 247 16.32 -3.75 20.29
N LEU A 248 16.04 -4.12 19.05
CA LEU A 248 14.78 -4.72 18.62
C LEU A 248 14.92 -6.24 18.57
N GLU A 249 14.51 -6.91 19.64
CA GLU A 249 14.61 -8.36 19.78
C GLU A 249 13.33 -9.06 19.31
N ARG A 250 13.46 -10.15 18.55
CA ARG A 250 12.33 -10.92 18.02
C ARG A 250 11.36 -11.38 19.12
N LYS A 251 11.89 -11.88 20.24
CA LYS A 251 11.09 -12.38 21.37
C LYS A 251 10.24 -11.27 22.02
N GLU A 252 10.83 -10.11 22.26
CA GLU A 252 10.10 -8.97 22.86
C GLU A 252 9.03 -8.42 21.91
N ARG A 253 9.31 -8.37 20.59
CA ARG A 253 8.29 -8.02 19.59
C ARG A 253 7.09 -8.99 19.61
N LEU A 254 7.36 -10.29 19.68
CA LEU A 254 6.31 -11.32 19.80
C LEU A 254 5.51 -11.19 21.11
N ASN A 255 6.17 -10.87 22.23
CA ASN A 255 5.47 -10.64 23.50
C ASN A 255 4.53 -9.43 23.42
N HIS A 256 5.02 -8.30 22.93
CA HIS A 256 4.20 -7.09 22.79
C HIS A 256 3.08 -7.26 21.76
N PHE A 257 3.34 -7.99 20.68
CA PHE A 257 2.31 -8.38 19.72
C PHE A 257 1.22 -9.23 20.38
N LEU A 258 1.60 -10.31 21.10
CA LEU A 258 0.63 -11.14 21.84
C LEU A 258 -0.25 -10.27 22.76
N GLU A 259 0.39 -9.40 23.52
CA GLU A 259 -0.29 -8.52 24.46
C GLU A 259 -1.26 -7.52 23.81
N ASP A 260 -1.05 -7.13 22.54
CA ASP A 260 -1.92 -6.22 21.79
C ASP A 260 -3.09 -6.96 21.11
N ILE A 261 -2.97 -8.27 20.85
CA ILE A 261 -3.98 -9.07 20.13
C ILE A 261 -4.93 -9.86 21.04
N GLU A 262 -4.72 -9.83 22.36
CA GLU A 262 -5.51 -10.61 23.34
C GLU A 262 -6.94 -10.09 23.50
N GLU A 263 -7.15 -8.77 23.41
CA GLU A 263 -8.41 -8.12 23.82
C GLU A 263 -9.44 -7.94 22.70
N LYS A 264 -8.99 -7.86 21.44
CA LYS A 264 -9.85 -7.50 20.30
C LYS A 264 -9.92 -8.62 19.28
N LYS A 265 -11.05 -8.67 18.57
CA LYS A 265 -11.24 -9.63 17.48
C LYS A 265 -10.43 -9.21 16.26
N MET A 266 -9.38 -9.98 15.95
CA MET A 266 -8.43 -9.65 14.88
C MET A 266 -8.27 -10.80 13.90
N VAL A 267 -8.03 -10.47 12.64
CA VAL A 267 -7.79 -11.42 11.57
C VAL A 267 -6.54 -10.99 10.83
N PHE A 268 -5.53 -11.83 10.87
CA PHE A 268 -4.26 -11.61 10.18
C PHE A 268 -4.24 -12.45 8.91
N ILE A 269 -4.13 -11.78 7.77
CA ILE A 269 -4.07 -12.38 6.45
C ILE A 269 -2.66 -12.17 5.88
N PHE A 270 -1.90 -13.24 5.73
CA PHE A 270 -0.57 -13.21 5.14
C PHE A 270 -0.59 -13.87 3.76
N ASP A 271 -0.44 -13.08 2.72
CA ASP A 271 -0.42 -13.57 1.34
C ASP A 271 0.98 -14.03 0.94
N ASP A 272 1.06 -15.11 0.18
CA ASP A 272 2.28 -15.62 -0.45
C ASP A 272 3.50 -15.78 0.48
N ILE A 273 3.30 -16.32 1.70
CA ILE A 273 4.36 -16.44 2.74
C ILE A 273 5.64 -17.17 2.27
N HIS A 274 5.51 -18.02 1.26
CA HIS A 274 6.58 -18.81 0.67
C HIS A 274 7.63 -17.99 -0.12
N THR A 275 7.38 -16.71 -0.37
CA THR A 275 8.27 -15.83 -1.14
C THR A 275 9.48 -15.35 -0.32
N ASN A 276 9.40 -15.43 1.01
CA ASN A 276 10.44 -14.95 1.92
C ASN A 276 10.52 -15.83 3.17
N GLU A 277 11.57 -16.67 3.26
CA GLU A 277 11.75 -17.64 4.35
C GLU A 277 11.85 -16.96 5.74
N ASN A 278 12.56 -15.83 5.84
CA ASN A 278 12.75 -15.12 7.11
C ASN A 278 11.42 -14.55 7.64
N LEU A 279 10.59 -14.00 6.75
CA LEU A 279 9.23 -13.57 7.10
C LEU A 279 8.32 -14.75 7.40
N SER A 280 8.41 -15.85 6.64
CA SER A 280 7.67 -17.08 6.91
C SER A 280 7.93 -17.58 8.34
N ASP A 281 9.20 -17.65 8.76
CA ASP A 281 9.56 -18.05 10.12
C ASP A 281 8.93 -17.13 11.17
N ILE A 282 8.90 -15.81 10.93
CA ILE A 282 8.31 -14.84 11.86
C ILE A 282 6.79 -14.98 11.93
N ILE A 283 6.15 -15.20 10.79
CA ILE A 283 4.69 -15.43 10.71
C ILE A 283 4.33 -16.75 11.40
N GLU A 284 5.14 -17.81 11.25
CA GLU A 284 4.96 -19.05 11.99
C GLU A 284 5.09 -18.87 13.50
N ASP A 285 6.06 -18.06 13.97
CA ASP A 285 6.13 -17.67 15.38
C ASP A 285 4.87 -16.94 15.84
N MET A 286 4.30 -16.04 15.01
CA MET A 286 3.06 -15.34 15.35
C MET A 286 1.86 -16.29 15.41
N ILE A 287 1.76 -17.23 14.46
CA ILE A 287 0.72 -18.27 14.44
C ILE A 287 0.82 -19.17 15.68
N SER A 288 2.03 -19.47 16.14
CA SER A 288 2.25 -20.26 17.37
C SER A 288 1.65 -19.62 18.62
N LEU A 289 1.47 -18.29 18.62
CA LEU A 289 0.85 -17.55 19.71
C LEU A 289 -0.67 -17.76 19.77
N LYS A 290 -1.27 -18.35 18.74
CA LYS A 290 -2.71 -18.59 18.67
C LYS A 290 -3.22 -19.45 19.83
N GLU A 291 -2.44 -20.41 20.32
CA GLU A 291 -2.80 -21.20 21.51
C GLU A 291 -3.05 -20.36 22.77
N LYS A 292 -2.61 -19.10 22.77
CA LYS A 292 -2.74 -18.15 23.87
C LYS A 292 -3.84 -17.10 23.64
N THR A 293 -4.51 -17.12 22.48
CA THR A 293 -5.49 -16.09 22.11
C THR A 293 -6.77 -16.68 21.50
N ASP A 294 -7.92 -16.39 22.14
CA ASP A 294 -9.22 -16.84 21.63
C ASP A 294 -9.81 -15.89 20.57
N HIS A 295 -9.31 -14.65 20.47
CA HIS A 295 -9.92 -13.58 19.67
C HIS A 295 -9.25 -13.34 18.31
N SER A 296 -8.11 -13.98 18.04
CA SER A 296 -7.35 -13.79 16.80
C SER A 296 -7.51 -14.98 15.85
N ARG A 297 -7.60 -14.73 14.54
CA ARG A 297 -7.56 -15.77 13.49
C ARG A 297 -6.48 -15.47 12.48
N PHE A 298 -5.93 -16.52 11.89
CA PHE A 298 -4.89 -16.44 10.89
C PHE A 298 -5.37 -17.07 9.58
N VAL A 299 -5.13 -16.36 8.48
CA VAL A 299 -5.35 -16.87 7.12
C VAL A 299 -4.05 -16.68 6.37
N ILE A 300 -3.50 -17.75 5.82
CA ILE A 300 -2.26 -17.67 5.05
C ILE A 300 -2.46 -18.15 3.62
N SER A 301 -1.61 -17.68 2.71
CA SER A 301 -1.56 -18.12 1.34
C SER A 301 -0.16 -18.61 0.98
N ARG A 302 -0.08 -19.72 0.24
CA ARG A 302 1.19 -20.37 -0.13
C ARG A 302 1.12 -21.21 -1.40
N LYS A 303 2.29 -21.49 -1.99
CA LYS A 303 2.43 -22.44 -3.10
C LYS A 303 2.29 -23.89 -2.65
N ILE A 304 1.99 -24.80 -3.58
CA ILE A 304 1.69 -26.22 -3.28
C ILE A 304 2.89 -26.98 -2.70
N ASP A 305 4.10 -26.62 -3.11
CA ASP A 305 5.36 -27.22 -2.66
C ASP A 305 5.94 -26.56 -1.41
N HIS A 306 5.26 -25.56 -0.83
CA HIS A 306 5.67 -25.01 0.47
C HIS A 306 5.44 -26.06 1.57
N PRO A 307 6.42 -26.28 2.49
CA PRO A 307 6.27 -27.23 3.59
C PRO A 307 5.00 -26.97 4.39
N ASP A 308 4.35 -28.04 4.86
CA ASP A 308 3.23 -27.92 5.78
C ASP A 308 3.65 -27.20 7.07
N LEU A 309 2.74 -26.37 7.58
CA LEU A 309 2.94 -25.73 8.87
C LEU A 309 3.04 -26.79 9.97
N SER A 310 3.74 -26.44 11.04
CA SER A 310 3.84 -27.31 12.23
C SER A 310 2.57 -27.34 13.08
N PHE A 311 1.49 -26.66 12.63
CA PHE A 311 0.22 -26.48 13.32
C PHE A 311 -0.94 -27.15 12.57
N GLU A 312 -2.03 -27.47 13.27
CA GLU A 312 -3.27 -27.95 12.64
C GLU A 312 -3.92 -26.78 11.86
N GLU A 313 -4.16 -27.00 10.56
CA GLU A 313 -4.73 -26.00 9.64
C GLU A 313 -5.82 -26.62 8.78
N ASP A 314 -6.83 -25.81 8.43
CA ASP A 314 -7.75 -26.16 7.35
C ASP A 314 -7.21 -25.66 6.02
N LYS A 315 -7.24 -26.52 5.01
CA LYS A 315 -6.63 -26.24 3.71
C LYS A 315 -7.70 -26.03 2.63
N VAL A 316 -7.58 -24.93 1.90
CA VAL A 316 -8.34 -24.66 0.67
C VAL A 316 -7.39 -24.80 -0.52
N MET A 317 -7.54 -25.88 -1.28
CA MET A 317 -6.68 -26.17 -2.43
C MET A 317 -7.20 -25.52 -3.71
N LEU A 318 -6.41 -24.63 -4.32
CA LEU A 318 -6.68 -23.97 -5.60
C LEU A 318 -5.97 -24.73 -6.73
N ASN A 319 -6.71 -25.64 -7.38
CA ASN A 319 -6.16 -26.61 -8.33
C ASN A 319 -6.04 -26.10 -9.79
N SER A 320 -6.37 -24.84 -10.08
CA SER A 320 -6.41 -24.32 -11.46
C SER A 320 -5.43 -23.15 -11.62
N THR A 321 -4.34 -23.37 -12.36
CA THR A 321 -3.43 -22.32 -12.86
C THR A 321 -4.09 -21.44 -13.92
N ASP A 322 -5.17 -21.92 -14.54
CA ASP A 322 -5.83 -21.28 -15.67
C ASP A 322 -6.72 -20.10 -15.28
N ILE A 323 -6.86 -19.72 -14.02
CA ILE A 323 -7.79 -18.62 -13.66
C ILE A 323 -7.35 -17.32 -14.31
N PHE A 324 -6.07 -16.96 -14.15
CA PHE A 324 -5.52 -15.78 -14.79
C PHE A 324 -5.58 -15.87 -16.33
N LEU A 325 -5.21 -17.02 -16.91
CA LEU A 325 -5.31 -17.25 -18.36
C LEU A 325 -6.76 -17.20 -18.88
N ASN A 326 -7.72 -17.69 -18.11
CA ASN A 326 -9.14 -17.64 -18.46
C ASN A 326 -9.66 -16.21 -18.42
N VAL A 327 -9.20 -15.36 -17.49
CA VAL A 327 -9.52 -13.93 -17.50
C VAL A 327 -8.97 -13.27 -18.77
N LEU A 328 -7.74 -13.61 -19.18
CA LEU A 328 -7.16 -13.10 -20.43
C LEU A 328 -7.95 -13.57 -21.67
N ARG A 329 -8.29 -14.86 -21.74
CA ARG A 329 -9.12 -15.44 -22.83
C ARG A 329 -10.51 -14.80 -22.91
N ASP A 330 -11.15 -14.57 -21.77
CA ASP A 330 -12.46 -13.91 -21.69
C ASP A 330 -12.40 -12.46 -22.22
N PHE A 331 -11.27 -11.78 -22.04
CA PHE A 331 -11.07 -10.39 -22.45
C PHE A 331 -10.61 -10.24 -23.91
N TYR A 332 -9.54 -10.94 -24.30
CA TYR A 332 -8.89 -10.81 -25.62
C TYR A 332 -9.44 -11.76 -26.71
N SER A 333 -10.44 -12.61 -26.38
CA SER A 333 -11.09 -13.63 -27.24
C SER A 333 -10.36 -14.98 -27.37
N GLN A 334 -10.94 -15.92 -28.13
CA GLN A 334 -10.39 -17.27 -28.30
C GLN A 334 -9.11 -17.25 -29.14
N GLY A 335 -8.03 -17.85 -28.63
CA GLY A 335 -6.70 -17.86 -29.25
C GLY A 335 -5.56 -17.49 -28.30
N ILE A 336 -5.87 -17.09 -27.05
CA ILE A 336 -4.86 -16.86 -26.01
C ILE A 336 -4.47 -18.19 -25.36
N ASP A 337 -3.28 -18.68 -25.69
CA ASP A 337 -2.71 -19.89 -25.11
C ASP A 337 -1.68 -19.59 -24.01
N SER A 338 -1.04 -18.41 -24.06
CA SER A 338 -0.10 -17.94 -23.05
C SER A 338 -0.21 -16.42 -22.81
N LEU A 339 0.42 -15.94 -21.72
CA LEU A 339 0.60 -14.50 -21.48
C LEU A 339 1.50 -13.85 -22.53
N GLU A 340 2.52 -14.57 -23.01
CA GLU A 340 3.40 -14.14 -24.11
C GLU A 340 2.61 -13.73 -25.36
N ASN A 341 1.57 -14.49 -25.74
CA ASN A 341 0.71 -14.13 -26.88
C ASN A 341 0.02 -12.79 -26.68
N VAL A 342 -0.45 -12.51 -25.46
CA VAL A 342 -1.10 -11.23 -25.14
C VAL A 342 -0.08 -10.08 -25.24
N LEU A 343 1.11 -10.25 -24.67
CA LEU A 343 2.14 -9.21 -24.67
C LEU A 343 2.63 -8.88 -26.08
N ASN A 344 2.75 -9.87 -26.96
CA ASN A 344 3.27 -9.69 -28.31
C ASN A 344 2.20 -9.23 -29.33
N ASP A 345 0.98 -9.76 -29.24
CA ASP A 345 -0.01 -9.62 -30.31
C ASP A 345 -1.13 -8.61 -29.98
N HIS A 346 -1.29 -8.24 -28.70
CA HIS A 346 -2.42 -7.43 -28.23
C HIS A 346 -2.05 -6.11 -27.57
N LEU A 347 -0.76 -5.76 -27.49
CA LEU A 347 -0.29 -4.46 -26.99
C LEU A 347 0.37 -3.65 -28.10
N THR A 348 0.12 -2.35 -28.10
CA THR A 348 0.92 -1.39 -28.86
C THR A 348 2.30 -1.22 -28.24
N GLU A 349 3.28 -0.69 -28.99
CA GLU A 349 4.61 -0.38 -28.45
C GLU A 349 4.55 0.58 -27.24
N GLU A 350 3.62 1.54 -27.26
CA GLU A 350 3.39 2.48 -26.14
C GLU A 350 2.83 1.78 -24.90
N GLU A 351 1.87 0.86 -25.08
CA GLU A 351 1.28 0.08 -23.99
C GLU A 351 2.28 -0.92 -23.41
N TYR A 352 3.07 -1.59 -24.26
CA TYR A 352 4.13 -2.47 -23.81
C TYR A 352 5.18 -1.69 -23.00
N LEU A 353 5.61 -0.53 -23.49
CA LEU A 353 6.56 0.33 -22.77
C LEU A 353 6.00 0.76 -21.40
N ALA A 354 4.73 1.19 -21.35
CA ALA A 354 4.07 1.55 -20.11
C ALA A 354 3.99 0.36 -19.15
N LEU A 355 3.62 -0.83 -19.63
CA LEU A 355 3.53 -2.03 -18.82
C LEU A 355 4.90 -2.50 -18.33
N ALA A 356 5.95 -2.39 -19.16
CA ALA A 356 7.32 -2.72 -18.80
C ALA A 356 7.85 -1.77 -17.71
N LEU A 357 7.62 -0.46 -17.84
CA LEU A 357 7.99 0.50 -16.80
C LEU A 357 7.24 0.23 -15.49
N LEU A 358 5.92 0.01 -15.53
CA LEU A 358 5.13 -0.32 -14.34
C LEU A 358 5.60 -1.64 -13.69
N SER A 359 6.05 -2.60 -14.49
CA SER A 359 6.59 -3.88 -14.02
C SER A 359 7.96 -3.75 -13.36
N THR A 360 8.67 -2.64 -13.58
CA THR A 360 9.98 -2.36 -12.98
C THR A 360 9.86 -2.00 -11.49
N PHE A 361 8.77 -1.35 -11.08
CA PHE A 361 8.50 -1.03 -9.67
C PHE A 361 8.19 -2.30 -8.88
N ARG A 362 8.78 -2.44 -7.69
CA ARG A 362 8.49 -3.58 -6.82
C ARG A 362 7.16 -3.41 -6.09
N GLU A 363 6.86 -2.17 -5.71
CA GLU A 363 5.63 -1.75 -5.03
C GLU A 363 4.56 -1.22 -6.01
N PRO A 364 3.26 -1.20 -5.64
CA PRO A 364 2.21 -0.61 -6.46
C PRO A 364 2.44 0.89 -6.68
N VAL A 365 2.31 1.33 -7.93
CA VAL A 365 2.69 2.69 -8.33
C VAL A 365 1.57 3.67 -8.02
N ASN A 366 1.86 4.73 -7.26
CA ASN A 366 0.89 5.79 -7.01
C ASN A 366 0.48 6.47 -8.32
N ARG A 367 -0.82 6.64 -8.58
CA ARG A 367 -1.31 7.27 -9.81
C ARG A 367 -0.75 8.68 -10.05
N LYS A 368 -0.42 9.43 -8.98
CA LYS A 368 0.18 10.77 -9.10
C LYS A 368 1.61 10.71 -9.63
N ALA A 369 2.32 9.60 -9.41
CA ALA A 369 3.69 9.38 -9.90
C ALA A 369 3.77 9.40 -11.42
N LEU A 370 2.71 8.96 -12.13
CA LEU A 370 2.67 8.87 -13.59
C LEU A 370 3.04 10.16 -14.32
N SER A 371 2.79 11.33 -13.70
CA SER A 371 3.13 12.63 -14.27
C SER A 371 4.64 12.87 -14.40
N ARG A 372 5.48 12.08 -13.71
CA ARG A 372 6.94 12.18 -13.68
C ARG A 372 7.63 11.03 -14.41
N LEU A 373 6.88 10.06 -14.92
CA LEU A 373 7.43 8.84 -15.53
C LEU A 373 7.66 8.99 -17.03
N GLU A 374 8.29 10.08 -17.48
CA GLU A 374 8.60 10.24 -18.91
C GLU A 374 9.49 9.10 -19.42
N PRO A 375 9.22 8.53 -20.62
CA PRO A 375 8.25 8.96 -21.63
C PRO A 375 6.83 8.39 -21.48
N VAL A 376 6.56 7.59 -20.43
CA VAL A 376 5.25 6.97 -20.19
C VAL A 376 4.25 8.02 -19.70
N THR A 377 3.23 8.29 -20.51
CA THR A 377 2.19 9.25 -20.16
C THR A 377 1.07 8.61 -19.36
N SER A 378 0.33 9.41 -18.58
CA SER A 378 -0.85 8.93 -17.86
C SER A 378 -1.88 8.25 -18.79
N LYS A 379 -2.00 8.71 -20.04
CA LYS A 379 -2.91 8.14 -21.05
C LYS A 379 -2.53 6.70 -21.43
N MET A 380 -1.24 6.40 -21.56
CA MET A 380 -0.77 5.04 -21.87
C MET A 380 -1.15 4.08 -20.73
N VAL A 381 -0.99 4.52 -19.49
CA VAL A 381 -1.36 3.73 -18.31
C VAL A 381 -2.88 3.58 -18.15
N GLU A 382 -3.65 4.62 -18.46
CA GLU A 382 -5.12 4.56 -18.43
C GLU A 382 -5.68 3.48 -19.38
N ASN A 383 -5.08 3.32 -20.56
CA ASN A 383 -5.45 2.25 -21.47
C ASN A 383 -5.21 0.86 -20.87
N LEU A 384 -4.11 0.69 -20.13
CA LEU A 384 -3.76 -0.58 -19.50
C LEU A 384 -4.65 -0.93 -18.31
N ILE A 385 -5.10 0.06 -17.52
CA ILE A 385 -5.98 -0.13 -16.35
C ILE A 385 -7.33 -0.78 -16.73
N ASP A 386 -7.78 -0.60 -17.97
CA ASP A 386 -9.01 -1.23 -18.48
C ASP A 386 -8.78 -2.66 -19.01
N THR A 387 -7.55 -3.18 -18.94
CA THR A 387 -7.18 -4.55 -19.33
C THR A 387 -6.93 -5.44 -18.10
N PRO A 388 -6.93 -6.77 -18.24
CA PRO A 388 -6.57 -7.67 -17.14
C PRO A 388 -5.08 -7.66 -16.76
N LEU A 389 -4.26 -6.86 -17.44
CA LEU A 389 -2.81 -6.80 -17.21
C LEU A 389 -2.42 -5.87 -16.05
N VAL A 390 -3.32 -4.96 -15.69
CA VAL A 390 -3.10 -3.99 -14.63
C VAL A 390 -4.33 -3.91 -13.76
N ASP A 391 -4.13 -4.01 -12.45
CA ASP A 391 -5.17 -3.84 -11.45
C ASP A 391 -4.95 -2.56 -10.64
N ILE A 392 -5.85 -2.28 -9.72
CA ILE A 392 -5.72 -1.20 -8.74
C ILE A 392 -5.85 -1.74 -7.31
N THR A 393 -5.07 -1.18 -6.40
CA THR A 393 -5.16 -1.52 -4.98
C THR A 393 -6.51 -1.08 -4.41
N LYS A 394 -6.99 -1.80 -3.39
CA LYS A 394 -8.33 -1.65 -2.85
C LYS A 394 -8.52 -0.32 -2.12
N VAL A 395 -7.52 0.10 -1.36
CA VAL A 395 -7.55 1.30 -0.52
C VAL A 395 -7.07 2.52 -1.29
N GLU A 396 -5.79 2.54 -1.65
CA GLU A 396 -5.12 3.74 -2.20
C GLU A 396 -5.34 3.95 -3.70
N LYS A 397 -5.88 2.93 -4.40
CA LYS A 397 -6.05 2.94 -5.86
C LYS A 397 -4.72 3.09 -6.62
N ASN A 398 -3.63 2.61 -6.02
CA ASN A 398 -2.33 2.50 -6.67
C ASN A 398 -2.41 1.46 -7.78
N ILE A 399 -1.56 1.61 -8.78
CA ILE A 399 -1.50 0.76 -9.96
C ILE A 399 -0.72 -0.50 -9.58
N TYR A 400 -1.37 -1.65 -9.73
CA TYR A 400 -0.81 -2.94 -9.38
C TYR A 400 -0.58 -3.77 -10.64
N VAL A 401 0.64 -4.26 -10.83
CA VAL A 401 0.96 -5.21 -11.90
C VAL A 401 1.21 -6.58 -11.28
N HIS A 402 0.49 -7.59 -11.77
CA HIS A 402 0.56 -8.95 -11.21
C HIS A 402 1.98 -9.55 -11.37
N PRO A 403 2.52 -10.30 -10.38
CA PRO A 403 3.84 -10.92 -10.44
C PRO A 403 4.13 -11.72 -11.71
N LEU A 404 3.18 -12.56 -12.15
CA LEU A 404 3.26 -13.28 -13.44
C LEU A 404 3.58 -12.38 -14.64
N ILE A 405 3.04 -11.17 -14.69
CA ILE A 405 3.29 -10.23 -15.78
C ILE A 405 4.70 -9.66 -15.68
N LYS A 406 5.14 -9.29 -14.47
CA LYS A 406 6.51 -8.85 -14.22
C LYS A 406 7.52 -9.92 -14.64
N LYS A 407 7.25 -11.18 -14.28
CA LYS A 407 8.07 -12.36 -14.60
C LYS A 407 8.11 -12.68 -16.09
N GLU A 408 7.00 -12.46 -16.80
CA GLU A 408 6.94 -12.68 -18.24
C GLU A 408 7.67 -11.58 -19.02
N ILE A 409 7.59 -10.32 -18.58
CA ILE A 409 8.23 -9.19 -19.27
C ILE A 409 9.75 -9.21 -19.11
N ALA A 410 10.25 -9.50 -17.90
CA ALA A 410 11.67 -9.34 -17.57
C ALA A 410 12.64 -10.06 -18.55
N PRO A 411 12.41 -11.31 -19.00
CA PRO A 411 13.29 -11.99 -19.97
C PRO A 411 13.34 -11.36 -21.36
N HIS A 412 12.36 -10.52 -21.73
CA HIS A 412 12.31 -9.88 -23.04
C HIS A 412 13.03 -8.52 -23.07
N LEU A 413 13.43 -8.00 -21.92
CA LEU A 413 14.18 -6.74 -21.83
C LEU A 413 15.67 -7.00 -22.02
N THR A 414 16.30 -6.19 -22.88
CA THR A 414 17.77 -6.14 -22.92
C THR A 414 18.31 -5.50 -21.66
N SER A 415 19.56 -5.81 -21.28
CA SER A 415 20.20 -5.15 -20.12
C SER A 415 20.29 -3.62 -20.25
N ARG A 416 20.20 -3.09 -21.47
CA ARG A 416 20.14 -1.63 -21.72
C ARG A 416 18.75 -1.08 -21.39
N GLU A 417 17.69 -1.75 -21.84
CA GLU A 417 16.31 -1.35 -21.56
C GLU A 417 15.99 -1.47 -20.07
N GLU A 418 16.34 -2.59 -19.44
CA GLU A 418 16.18 -2.80 -18.00
C GLU A 418 16.85 -1.66 -17.21
N ARG A 419 18.12 -1.36 -17.50
CA ARG A 419 18.85 -0.25 -16.86
C ARG A 419 18.17 1.09 -17.07
N TRP A 420 17.67 1.34 -18.27
CA TRP A 420 16.98 2.59 -18.62
C TRP A 420 15.63 2.73 -17.90
N LEU A 421 14.86 1.65 -17.76
CA LEU A 421 13.61 1.65 -16.98
C LEU A 421 13.88 1.89 -15.49
N HIS A 422 14.91 1.27 -14.92
CA HIS A 422 15.33 1.55 -13.55
C HIS A 422 15.85 2.97 -13.37
N GLU A 423 16.48 3.56 -14.39
CA GLU A 423 16.90 4.96 -14.38
C GLU A 423 15.68 5.89 -14.28
N ILE A 424 14.64 5.69 -15.09
CA ILE A 424 13.38 6.44 -14.99
C ILE A 424 12.75 6.31 -13.60
N ALA A 425 12.69 5.08 -13.07
CA ALA A 425 12.14 4.84 -11.73
C ALA A 425 12.98 5.50 -10.64
N SER A 426 14.31 5.48 -10.74
CA SER A 426 15.20 6.15 -9.77
C SER A 426 15.03 7.66 -9.78
N ASP A 427 14.89 8.28 -10.96
CA ASP A 427 14.70 9.72 -11.09
C ASP A 427 13.36 10.16 -10.47
N HIS A 428 12.31 9.34 -10.66
CA HIS A 428 11.02 9.56 -10.00
C HIS A 428 11.15 9.63 -8.47
N TYR A 429 11.87 8.68 -7.87
CA TYR A 429 12.05 8.65 -6.41
C TYR A 429 12.97 9.77 -5.92
N ILE A 430 13.99 10.17 -6.69
CA ILE A 430 14.83 11.33 -6.34
C ILE A 430 14.00 12.62 -6.29
N ASP A 431 13.11 12.82 -7.27
CA ASP A 431 12.31 14.04 -7.38
C ASP A 431 11.14 14.10 -6.39
N GLU A 432 10.78 12.98 -5.77
CA GLU A 432 9.69 12.93 -4.80
C GLU A 432 10.18 13.36 -3.40
N PRO A 433 9.51 14.32 -2.75
CA PRO A 433 9.96 14.87 -1.46
C PRO A 433 9.71 13.94 -0.25
N SER A 434 9.40 12.66 -0.48
CA SER A 434 9.09 11.69 0.57
C SER A 434 10.36 11.22 1.29
N ARG A 435 10.22 10.81 2.55
CA ARG A 435 11.34 10.36 3.41
C ARG A 435 10.98 9.12 4.24
N GLY A 436 10.00 8.34 3.77
CA GLY A 436 9.64 7.07 4.39
C GLY A 436 10.62 5.96 4.05
N GLU A 437 10.69 4.94 4.90
CA GLU A 437 11.60 3.81 4.79
C GLU A 437 11.45 3.07 3.45
N GLU A 438 10.20 2.78 3.06
CA GLU A 438 9.89 2.14 1.76
C GLU A 438 10.33 2.98 0.58
N HIS A 439 10.08 4.29 0.63
CA HIS A 439 10.50 5.21 -0.43
C HIS A 439 12.03 5.23 -0.56
N THR A 440 12.77 5.33 0.55
CA THR A 440 14.25 5.28 0.52
C THR A 440 14.76 3.94 0.01
N ILE A 441 14.14 2.83 0.41
CA ILE A 441 14.49 1.48 -0.05
C ILE A 441 14.28 1.33 -1.56
N GLU A 442 13.14 1.77 -2.09
CA GLU A 442 12.87 1.72 -3.53
C GLU A 442 13.84 2.62 -4.31
N LYS A 443 14.10 3.83 -3.81
CA LYS A 443 15.09 4.74 -4.41
C LYS A 443 16.47 4.09 -4.53
N LEU A 444 16.99 3.54 -3.43
CA LEU A 444 18.29 2.85 -3.40
C LEU A 444 18.30 1.63 -4.34
N TYR A 445 17.22 0.84 -4.34
CA TYR A 445 17.07 -0.31 -5.24
C TYR A 445 17.16 0.10 -6.71
N HIS A 446 16.40 1.11 -7.13
CA HIS A 446 16.39 1.56 -8.52
C HIS A 446 17.72 2.21 -8.92
N LEU A 447 18.37 2.97 -8.04
CA LEU A 447 19.71 3.52 -8.29
C LEU A 447 20.75 2.41 -8.53
N LEU A 448 20.70 1.35 -7.72
CA LEU A 448 21.59 0.20 -7.83
C LEU A 448 21.38 -0.55 -9.15
N LYS A 449 20.12 -0.83 -9.52
CA LYS A 449 19.77 -1.52 -10.79
C LYS A 449 20.03 -0.66 -12.02
N ALA A 450 19.82 0.65 -11.93
CA ALA A 450 20.25 1.62 -12.94
C ALA A 450 21.78 1.77 -13.02
N LYS A 451 22.51 1.22 -12.03
CA LYS A 451 23.96 1.35 -11.85
C LYS A 451 24.40 2.82 -11.81
N LYS A 452 23.60 3.66 -11.14
CA LYS A 452 23.91 5.05 -10.78
C LYS A 452 24.63 5.04 -9.43
N TYR A 453 25.84 4.47 -9.42
CA TYR A 453 26.57 4.13 -8.19
C TYR A 453 26.94 5.35 -7.33
N GLU A 454 27.38 6.44 -7.94
CA GLU A 454 27.69 7.68 -7.20
C GLU A 454 26.47 8.22 -6.44
N ALA A 455 25.31 8.27 -7.10
CA ALA A 455 24.05 8.69 -6.48
C ALA A 455 23.54 7.68 -5.43
N PHE A 456 23.77 6.38 -5.64
CA PHE A 456 23.49 5.35 -4.65
C PHE A 456 24.33 5.55 -3.39
N GLU A 457 25.63 5.80 -3.51
CA GLU A 457 26.53 6.06 -2.38
C GLU A 457 26.12 7.32 -1.62
N GLU A 458 25.85 8.43 -2.32
CA GLU A 458 25.35 9.67 -1.72
C GLU A 458 24.05 9.41 -0.92
N CYS A 459 23.07 8.77 -1.55
CA CYS A 459 21.80 8.43 -0.91
C CYS A 459 21.98 7.48 0.28
N MET A 460 22.87 6.50 0.17
CA MET A 460 23.16 5.55 1.25
C MET A 460 23.81 6.27 2.45
N ASN A 461 24.68 7.24 2.20
CA ASN A 461 25.34 8.02 3.24
C ASN A 461 24.40 8.96 3.99
N ASP A 462 23.44 9.54 3.29
CA ASP A 462 22.46 10.49 3.81
C ASP A 462 21.30 9.78 4.51
N GLU A 463 20.74 8.73 3.89
CA GLU A 463 19.49 8.09 4.33
C GLU A 463 19.69 6.65 4.84
N GLY A 464 20.79 5.99 4.52
CA GLY A 464 21.06 4.62 5.01
C GLY A 464 21.18 4.56 6.55
N LYS A 465 21.66 5.63 7.19
CA LYS A 465 21.65 5.74 8.67
C LYS A 465 20.24 5.79 9.26
N TYR A 466 19.29 6.39 8.53
CA TYR A 466 17.88 6.39 8.94
C TYR A 466 17.32 4.97 8.90
N LEU A 467 17.51 4.25 7.79
CA LEU A 467 17.12 2.84 7.66
C LEU A 467 17.77 1.95 8.73
N LEU A 468 19.06 2.16 9.02
CA LEU A 468 19.80 1.45 10.05
C LEU A 468 19.19 1.69 11.44
N ALA A 469 18.88 2.95 11.78
CA ALA A 469 18.26 3.30 13.06
C ALA A 469 16.84 2.72 13.21
N ARG A 470 16.12 2.57 12.09
CA ARG A 470 14.79 1.94 12.02
C ARG A 470 14.85 0.42 12.02
N GLY A 471 16.02 -0.16 11.75
CA GLY A 471 16.30 -1.59 11.86
C GLY A 471 16.09 -2.40 10.59
N TYR A 472 16.16 -1.76 9.42
CA TYR A 472 16.14 -2.38 8.09
C TYR A 472 17.50 -2.97 7.73
N TYR A 473 18.02 -3.83 8.60
CA TYR A 473 19.38 -4.33 8.51
C TYR A 473 19.59 -5.27 7.32
N ASP A 474 18.60 -6.11 7.01
CA ASP A 474 18.71 -7.10 5.94
C ASP A 474 18.77 -6.41 4.59
N THR A 475 17.84 -5.48 4.33
CA THR A 475 17.83 -4.69 3.11
C THR A 475 19.15 -3.92 2.90
N LEU A 476 19.69 -3.30 3.95
CA LEU A 476 20.97 -2.59 3.86
C LEU A 476 22.13 -3.53 3.51
N ILE A 477 22.21 -4.68 4.17
CA ILE A 477 23.26 -5.67 3.90
C ILE A 477 23.17 -6.17 2.46
N GLU A 478 21.97 -6.56 2.01
CA GLU A 478 21.74 -7.09 0.66
C GLU A 478 22.09 -6.08 -0.43
N MET A 479 21.66 -4.82 -0.30
CA MET A 479 21.98 -3.77 -1.26
C MET A 479 23.48 -3.48 -1.33
N ILE A 480 24.16 -3.47 -0.18
CA ILE A 480 25.61 -3.21 -0.14
C ILE A 480 26.40 -4.43 -0.65
N ASP A 481 25.95 -5.66 -0.38
CA ASP A 481 26.50 -6.90 -0.95
C ASP A 481 26.41 -6.88 -2.48
N GLU A 482 25.26 -6.50 -3.06
CA GLU A 482 25.12 -6.36 -4.51
C GLU A 482 26.01 -5.23 -5.08
N PHE A 483 26.31 -4.20 -4.28
CA PHE A 483 27.18 -3.09 -4.67
C PHE A 483 28.70 -3.43 -4.64
N GLU A 484 29.15 -4.51 -3.98
CA GLU A 484 30.59 -4.84 -3.73
C GLU A 484 31.46 -4.99 -5.00
N GLY A 485 30.87 -4.97 -6.21
CA GLY A 485 31.61 -4.96 -7.48
C GLY A 485 32.26 -3.62 -7.86
N TYR A 486 32.10 -2.56 -7.07
CA TYR A 486 32.63 -1.21 -7.31
C TYR A 486 33.56 -0.77 -6.17
N ASN A 487 34.40 0.27 -6.39
CA ASN A 487 35.26 0.83 -5.35
C ASN A 487 34.39 1.54 -4.30
N GLN A 488 33.93 0.80 -3.30
CA GLN A 488 32.94 1.27 -2.34
C GLN A 488 33.51 2.36 -1.43
N ASP A 489 32.76 3.44 -1.26
CA ASP A 489 33.02 4.39 -0.18
C ASP A 489 33.05 3.64 1.17
N LEU A 490 34.12 3.89 1.95
CA LEU A 490 34.30 3.31 3.28
C LEU A 490 33.11 3.61 4.20
N SER A 491 32.40 4.73 4.00
CA SER A 491 31.21 5.08 4.78
C SER A 491 30.04 4.13 4.54
N VAL A 492 29.90 3.59 3.32
CA VAL A 492 28.92 2.55 2.99
C VAL A 492 29.31 1.23 3.65
N ILE A 493 30.60 0.89 3.63
CA ILE A 493 31.14 -0.28 4.34
C ILE A 493 30.87 -0.17 5.86
N PHE A 494 30.95 1.03 6.43
CA PHE A 494 30.63 1.27 7.84
C PHE A 494 29.16 0.99 8.17
N ILE A 495 28.23 1.42 7.31
CA ILE A 495 26.79 1.13 7.48
C ILE A 495 26.55 -0.38 7.52
N LYS A 496 27.21 -1.15 6.64
CA LYS A 496 27.14 -2.61 6.62
C LYS A 496 27.70 -3.23 7.91
N ALA A 497 28.82 -2.73 8.42
CA ALA A 497 29.42 -3.21 9.67
C ALA A 497 28.46 -3.01 10.86
N GLU A 498 27.84 -1.85 10.96
CA GLU A 498 26.81 -1.57 11.98
C GLU A 498 25.58 -2.45 11.80
N ALA A 499 25.11 -2.68 10.58
CA ALA A 499 23.99 -3.59 10.31
C ALA A 499 24.32 -5.02 10.78
N TYR A 500 25.52 -5.54 10.48
CA TYR A 500 25.97 -6.84 11.01
C TYR A 500 26.02 -6.87 12.53
N ARG A 501 26.54 -5.82 13.18
CA ARG A 501 26.58 -5.72 14.65
C ARG A 501 25.18 -5.78 15.24
N LYS A 502 24.24 -4.99 14.72
CA LYS A 502 22.85 -4.96 15.19
C LYS A 502 22.11 -6.28 14.99
N LYS A 503 22.49 -7.06 13.97
CA LYS A 503 22.03 -8.44 13.76
C LYS A 503 22.71 -9.49 14.65
N ASN A 504 23.62 -9.10 15.54
CA ASN A 504 24.47 -9.99 16.34
C ASN A 504 25.38 -10.89 15.48
N LEU A 505 25.69 -10.49 14.26
CA LEU A 505 26.64 -11.17 13.37
C LEU A 505 28.05 -10.68 13.66
N HIS A 506 28.48 -10.80 14.93
CA HIS A 506 29.66 -10.14 15.48
C HIS A 506 30.94 -10.39 14.67
N GLN A 507 31.19 -11.63 14.24
CA GLN A 507 32.38 -11.95 13.44
C GLN A 507 32.39 -11.24 12.08
N LYS A 508 31.23 -11.13 11.42
CA LYS A 508 31.10 -10.36 10.18
C LYS A 508 31.31 -8.87 10.45
N ALA A 509 30.72 -8.34 11.51
CA ALA A 509 30.88 -6.94 11.90
C ALA A 509 32.35 -6.57 12.15
N LEU A 510 33.06 -7.32 13.00
CA LEU A 510 34.49 -7.13 13.29
C LEU A 510 35.35 -7.22 12.02
N GLY A 511 35.08 -8.20 11.17
CA GLY A 511 35.77 -8.35 9.88
C GLY A 511 35.56 -7.14 8.95
N THR A 512 34.36 -6.56 8.95
CA THR A 512 34.03 -5.38 8.14
C THR A 512 34.64 -4.10 8.72
N TYR A 513 34.61 -3.89 10.04
CA TYR A 513 35.29 -2.74 10.68
C TYR A 513 36.80 -2.76 10.42
N LYS A 514 37.41 -3.94 10.49
CA LYS A 514 38.84 -4.12 10.22
C LYS A 514 39.23 -3.61 8.82
N LYS A 515 38.41 -3.84 7.79
CA LYS A 515 38.68 -3.32 6.43
C LYS A 515 38.77 -1.79 6.40
N ILE A 516 37.94 -1.11 7.19
CA ILE A 516 37.94 0.36 7.29
C ILE A 516 39.18 0.82 8.05
N ILE A 517 39.47 0.20 9.18
CA ILE A 517 40.64 0.51 10.02
C ILE A 517 41.95 0.34 9.23
N GLU A 518 42.07 -0.72 8.42
CA GLU A 518 43.28 -1.00 7.63
C GLU A 518 43.46 -0.05 6.42
N SER A 519 42.42 0.69 6.01
CA SER A 519 42.49 1.61 4.87
C SER A 519 43.26 2.90 5.17
N ASP A 520 43.14 3.40 6.41
CA ASP A 520 43.74 4.66 6.88
C ASP A 520 43.43 5.91 6.01
N GLU A 521 42.35 5.89 5.23
CA GLU A 521 42.01 6.98 4.29
C GLU A 521 41.23 8.14 4.95
N ASP A 522 40.38 7.85 5.96
CA ASP A 522 39.58 8.82 6.70
C ASP A 522 39.70 8.60 8.22
N PRO A 523 40.51 9.41 8.94
CA PRO A 523 40.71 9.26 10.39
C PRO A 523 39.41 9.30 11.22
N PHE A 524 38.42 10.09 10.80
CA PHE A 524 37.16 10.20 11.53
C PHE A 524 36.32 8.92 11.38
N LEU A 525 36.34 8.33 10.19
CA LEU A 525 35.65 7.09 9.94
C LEU A 525 36.39 5.89 10.56
N VAL A 526 37.73 5.89 10.55
CA VAL A 526 38.56 4.92 11.26
C VAL A 526 38.26 4.93 12.77
N ALA A 527 38.21 6.11 13.39
CA ALA A 527 37.84 6.24 14.81
C ALA A 527 36.43 5.67 15.07
N LYS A 528 35.45 5.94 14.20
CA LYS A 528 34.11 5.33 14.29
C LYS A 528 34.15 3.82 14.15
N ALA A 529 34.95 3.28 13.23
CA ALA A 529 35.10 1.85 13.04
C ALA A 529 35.71 1.18 14.27
N TYR A 530 36.71 1.79 14.91
CA TYR A 530 37.22 1.35 16.20
C TYR A 530 36.15 1.37 17.29
N MET A 531 35.36 2.45 17.40
CA MET A 531 34.24 2.50 18.36
C MET A 531 33.20 1.40 18.12
N GLY A 532 32.81 1.16 16.86
CA GLY A 532 31.86 0.12 16.50
C GLY A 532 32.40 -1.29 16.77
N SER A 533 33.69 -1.51 16.50
CA SER A 533 34.40 -2.75 16.82
C SER A 533 34.47 -2.99 18.32
N ALA A 534 34.83 -1.97 19.11
CA ALA A 534 34.87 -2.02 20.56
C ALA A 534 33.50 -2.35 21.16
N SER A 535 32.44 -1.67 20.70
CA SER A 535 31.05 -1.97 21.09
C SER A 535 30.66 -3.42 20.75
N THR A 536 31.12 -3.95 19.61
CA THR A 536 30.86 -5.34 19.21
C THR A 536 31.54 -6.32 20.18
N LYS A 537 32.77 -6.05 20.60
CA LYS A 537 33.49 -6.86 21.59
C LYS A 537 32.86 -6.79 22.98
N GLU A 538 32.38 -5.62 23.39
CA GLU A 538 31.63 -5.43 24.63
C GLU A 538 30.36 -6.30 24.66
N GLU A 539 29.60 -6.32 23.55
CA GLU A 539 28.42 -7.21 23.39
C GLU A 539 28.79 -8.70 23.51
N GLN A 540 30.03 -9.07 23.18
CA GLN A 540 30.59 -10.42 23.34
C GLN A 540 31.25 -10.68 24.70
N ASN A 541 31.23 -9.71 25.62
CA ASN A 541 31.93 -9.71 26.91
C ASN A 541 33.47 -9.74 26.82
N ASP A 542 34.06 -9.34 25.69
CA ASP A 542 35.50 -9.13 25.55
C ASP A 542 35.85 -7.67 25.94
N TYR A 543 35.87 -7.41 27.25
CA TYR A 543 36.08 -6.07 27.79
C TYR A 543 37.52 -5.56 27.60
N GLU A 544 38.52 -6.45 27.65
CA GLU A 544 39.93 -6.07 27.42
C GLU A 544 40.14 -5.65 25.97
N GLY A 545 39.63 -6.44 25.02
CA GLY A 545 39.69 -6.12 23.61
C GLY A 545 38.87 -4.89 23.23
N ALA A 546 37.73 -4.65 23.91
CA ALA A 546 36.93 -3.45 23.73
C ALA A 546 37.66 -2.19 24.24
N PHE A 547 38.25 -2.26 25.44
CA PHE A 547 38.99 -1.12 26.02
C PHE A 547 40.15 -0.67 25.13
N SER A 548 40.94 -1.63 24.63
CA SER A 548 42.04 -1.33 23.71
C SER A 548 41.57 -0.64 22.44
N GLU A 549 40.43 -1.03 21.85
CA GLU A 549 39.91 -0.39 20.64
C GLU A 549 39.26 0.97 20.92
N TYR A 550 38.71 1.19 22.12
CA TYR A 550 38.27 2.53 22.53
C TYR A 550 39.44 3.50 22.72
N GLU A 551 40.61 3.04 23.18
CA GLU A 551 41.83 3.86 23.24
C GLU A 551 42.28 4.26 21.83
N GLU A 552 42.36 3.31 20.91
CA GLU A 552 42.70 3.57 19.49
C GLU A 552 41.70 4.51 18.79
N ALA A 553 40.42 4.54 19.20
CA ALA A 553 39.45 5.50 18.68
C ALA A 553 39.66 6.95 19.18
N ILE A 554 40.35 7.13 20.32
CA ILE A 554 40.60 8.44 20.94
C ILE A 554 41.90 9.06 20.42
N GLU A 555 42.91 8.23 20.17
CA GLU A 555 44.18 8.63 19.55
C GLU A 555 43.98 9.12 18.11
#